data_AF-A0A1A0W1P5-F1
#
_entry.id   AF-A0A1A0W1P5-F1
#
_cell.length_a   1.000
_cell.length_b   1.000
_cell.length_c   1.000
_cell.angle_alpha   90.00
_cell.angle_beta   90.00
_cell.angle_gamma   90.00
#
_symmetry.space_group_name_H-M   'P 1'
#
loop_
_entity.id
_entity.type
_entity.pdbx_description
1 polymer ?
#
loop_
_entity_poly.entity_id
_entity_poly.type
_entity_poly.pdbx_seq_one_letter_code
_entity_poly.pdbx_strand_id
1 'polypeptide(L)'
;MLYTMHGEAVRRFVAGHVVDVQHREDVVQETFARAWKNIDQIDADDGNPRSFLFTVARNVIVDQWRRRSRRGEVLVDTDIGLPSADVVNKSLERIVIGESLQRLSPEHREVVKALYFDDLTVAEAADRLNVAVGTVKSRSYYAVRALRAVFDEMGLL
;
A
#
# COMPACT_ATOMS: atom_id res chain seq x y z
N MET A 1 -21.32 -4.56 -10.92
CA MET A 1 -21.31 -3.10 -10.67
C MET A 1 -19.98 -2.62 -10.10
N LEU A 2 -19.43 -3.19 -9.01
CA LEU A 2 -18.14 -2.78 -8.45
C LEU A 2 -16.94 -2.98 -9.42
N TYR A 3 -16.84 -4.16 -10.06
CA TYR A 3 -15.80 -4.43 -11.06
C TYR A 3 -15.89 -3.53 -12.29
N THR A 4 -17.11 -3.32 -12.81
CA THR A 4 -17.35 -2.47 -13.98
C THR A 4 -17.00 -1.01 -13.73
N MET A 5 -17.13 -0.52 -12.49
CA MET A 5 -16.80 0.87 -12.14
C MET A 5 -15.33 1.08 -11.75
N HIS A 6 -14.66 0.09 -11.16
CA HIS A 6 -13.33 0.27 -10.56
C HIS A 6 -12.24 -0.65 -11.14
N GLY A 7 -12.58 -1.56 -12.05
CA GLY A 7 -11.67 -2.57 -12.59
C GLY A 7 -10.42 -1.99 -13.23
N GLU A 8 -10.55 -0.92 -14.01
CA GLU A 8 -9.41 -0.25 -14.64
C GLU A 8 -8.49 0.43 -13.62
N ALA A 9 -9.08 1.07 -12.60
CA ALA A 9 -8.32 1.72 -11.55
C ALA A 9 -7.48 0.70 -10.75
N VAL A 10 -8.09 -0.44 -10.40
CA VAL A 10 -7.40 -1.54 -9.71
C VAL A 10 -6.32 -2.16 -10.59
N ARG A 11 -6.60 -2.41 -11.88
CA ARG A 11 -5.59 -2.90 -12.83
C ARG A 11 -4.37 -1.99 -12.90
N ARG A 12 -4.59 -0.67 -13.00
CA ARG A 12 -3.50 0.32 -13.06
C ARG A 12 -2.69 0.33 -11.76
N PHE A 13 -3.36 0.27 -10.62
CA PHE A 13 -2.72 0.17 -9.31
C PHE A 13 -1.85 -1.09 -9.21
N VAL A 14 -2.39 -2.25 -9.58
CA VAL A 14 -1.66 -3.53 -9.57
C VAL A 14 -0.47 -3.52 -10.51
N ALA A 15 -0.61 -2.93 -11.70
CA ALA A 15 0.49 -2.83 -12.67
C ALA A 15 1.70 -2.03 -12.15
N GLY A 16 1.49 -1.08 -11.23
CA GLY A 16 2.57 -0.35 -10.56
C GLY A 16 3.31 -1.15 -9.48
N HIS A 17 2.74 -2.26 -9.01
CA HIS A 17 3.27 -3.05 -7.89
C HIS A 17 3.70 -4.46 -8.27
N VAL A 18 3.21 -4.99 -9.39
CA VAL A 18 3.48 -6.35 -9.87
C VAL A 18 4.09 -6.25 -11.26
N VAL A 19 5.28 -6.83 -11.45
CA VAL A 19 5.99 -6.77 -12.75
C VAL A 19 5.45 -7.80 -13.74
N ASP A 20 5.18 -9.02 -13.28
CA ASP A 20 4.67 -10.12 -14.11
C ASP A 20 3.22 -9.88 -14.56
N VAL A 21 3.02 -9.76 -15.88
CA VAL A 21 1.73 -9.48 -16.52
C VAL A 21 0.70 -10.57 -16.25
N GLN A 22 1.11 -11.84 -16.26
CA GLN A 22 0.21 -12.96 -15.99
C GLN A 22 -0.32 -12.87 -14.55
N HIS A 23 0.55 -12.48 -13.62
CA HIS A 23 0.22 -12.36 -12.22
C HIS A 23 -0.64 -11.14 -11.88
N ARG A 24 -0.58 -10.07 -12.70
CA ARG A 24 -1.42 -8.87 -12.50
C ARG A 24 -2.90 -9.21 -12.56
N GLU A 25 -3.33 -9.98 -13.55
CA GLU A 25 -4.75 -10.33 -13.70
C GLU A 25 -5.24 -11.23 -12.56
N ASP A 26 -4.41 -12.16 -12.06
CA ASP A 26 -4.73 -12.97 -10.88
C ASP A 26 -4.95 -12.11 -9.64
N VAL A 27 -4.07 -11.12 -9.42
CA VAL A 27 -4.20 -10.17 -8.30
C VAL A 27 -5.50 -9.39 -8.41
N VAL A 28 -5.83 -8.89 -9.59
CA VAL A 28 -7.06 -8.13 -9.83
C VAL A 28 -8.30 -8.99 -9.55
N GLN A 29 -8.34 -10.22 -10.07
CA GLN A 29 -9.45 -11.13 -9.84
C GLN A 29 -9.63 -11.46 -8.36
N GLU A 30 -8.54 -11.83 -7.68
CA GLU A 30 -8.57 -12.13 -6.25
C GLU A 30 -8.96 -10.90 -5.41
N THR A 31 -8.54 -9.69 -5.82
CA THR A 31 -8.94 -8.42 -5.18
C THR A 31 -10.46 -8.28 -5.19
N PHE A 32 -11.09 -8.41 -6.36
CA PHE A 32 -12.54 -8.26 -6.48
C PHE A 32 -13.29 -9.42 -5.79
N ALA A 33 -12.75 -10.64 -5.82
CA ALA A 33 -13.32 -11.78 -5.10
C ALA A 33 -13.32 -11.56 -3.57
N ARG A 34 -12.22 -11.05 -3.00
CA ARG A 34 -12.13 -10.72 -1.57
C ARG A 34 -12.97 -9.50 -1.20
N ALA A 35 -13.00 -8.48 -2.05
CA ALA A 35 -13.82 -7.29 -1.83
C ALA A 35 -15.31 -7.65 -1.81
N TRP A 36 -15.76 -8.55 -2.69
CA TRP A 36 -17.15 -9.02 -2.70
C TRP A 36 -17.54 -9.74 -1.40
N LYS A 37 -16.63 -10.55 -0.83
CA LYS A 37 -16.87 -11.24 0.45
C LYS A 37 -16.90 -10.31 1.67
N ASN A 38 -16.39 -9.09 1.54
CA ASN A 38 -16.27 -8.11 2.63
C ASN A 38 -16.97 -6.81 2.27
N ILE A 39 -18.01 -6.87 1.44
CA ILE A 39 -18.66 -5.69 0.88
C ILE A 39 -19.28 -4.80 1.97
N ASP A 40 -19.70 -5.39 3.10
CA ASP A 40 -20.22 -4.70 4.28
C ASP A 40 -19.18 -3.79 4.95
N GLN A 41 -17.89 -3.97 4.67
CA GLN A 41 -16.83 -3.10 5.20
C GLN A 41 -16.68 -1.80 4.39
N ILE A 42 -17.28 -1.69 3.21
CA ILE A 42 -17.26 -0.45 2.42
C ILE A 42 -17.98 0.68 3.15
N ASP A 43 -19.07 0.36 3.84
CA ASP A 43 -19.83 1.33 4.64
C ASP A 43 -19.04 1.79 5.87
N ALA A 44 -18.07 0.99 6.34
CA ALA A 44 -17.18 1.32 7.45
C ALA A 44 -15.99 2.22 7.04
N ASP A 45 -15.62 2.27 5.75
CA ASP A 45 -14.57 3.14 5.19
C ASP A 45 -15.18 4.42 4.57
N ASP A 46 -16.11 5.05 5.30
CA ASP A 46 -16.80 6.29 4.94
C ASP A 46 -17.49 6.24 3.55
N GLY A 47 -17.84 5.03 3.10
CA GLY A 47 -18.47 4.80 1.80
C GLY A 47 -17.56 5.03 0.60
N ASN A 48 -16.22 4.95 0.73
CA ASN A 48 -15.28 5.09 -0.40
C ASN A 48 -14.84 3.72 -0.96
N PRO A 49 -15.49 3.19 -2.02
CA PRO A 49 -15.23 1.84 -2.50
C PRO A 49 -13.86 1.71 -3.14
N ARG A 50 -13.28 2.82 -3.62
CA ARG A 50 -11.97 2.83 -4.30
C ARG A 50 -10.82 2.69 -3.31
N SER A 51 -10.90 3.38 -2.17
CA SER A 51 -9.97 3.24 -1.05
C SER A 51 -9.95 1.80 -0.54
N PHE A 52 -11.14 1.24 -0.29
CA PHE A 52 -11.30 -0.14 0.12
C PHE A 52 -10.70 -1.13 -0.89
N LEU A 53 -11.00 -0.98 -2.19
CA LEU A 53 -10.45 -1.86 -3.23
C LEU A 53 -8.93 -1.80 -3.33
N PHE A 54 -8.30 -0.64 -3.14
CA PHE A 54 -6.84 -0.53 -3.12
C PHE A 54 -6.23 -1.19 -1.89
N THR A 55 -6.87 -1.07 -0.73
CA THR A 55 -6.49 -1.80 0.49
C THR A 55 -6.55 -3.31 0.25
N VAL A 56 -7.63 -3.82 -0.33
CA VAL A 56 -7.76 -5.24 -0.66
C VAL A 56 -6.70 -5.68 -1.67
N ALA A 57 -6.44 -4.89 -2.73
CA ALA A 57 -5.43 -5.20 -3.73
C ALA A 57 -4.03 -5.30 -3.12
N ARG A 58 -3.67 -4.34 -2.27
CA ARG A 58 -2.41 -4.33 -1.53
C ARG A 58 -2.26 -5.60 -0.70
N ASN A 59 -3.28 -5.98 0.05
CA ASN A 59 -3.26 -7.20 0.87
C ASN A 59 -3.09 -8.47 0.02
N VAL A 60 -3.70 -8.54 -1.16
CA VAL A 60 -3.53 -9.66 -2.10
C VAL A 60 -2.08 -9.76 -2.59
N ILE A 61 -1.48 -8.63 -2.98
CA ILE A 61 -0.10 -8.56 -3.47
C ILE A 61 0.88 -9.03 -2.38
N VAL A 62 0.73 -8.48 -1.17
CA VAL A 62 1.55 -8.84 0.00
C VAL A 62 1.42 -10.32 0.32
N ASP A 63 0.19 -10.83 0.38
CA ASP A 63 -0.08 -12.24 0.65
C ASP A 63 0.63 -13.16 -0.36
N GLN A 64 0.56 -12.82 -1.64
CA GLN A 64 1.19 -13.58 -2.71
C GLN A 64 2.72 -13.50 -2.63
N TRP A 65 3.28 -12.32 -2.34
CA TRP A 65 4.72 -12.15 -2.10
C TRP A 65 5.20 -12.98 -0.91
N ARG A 66 4.51 -12.90 0.23
CA ARG A 66 4.79 -13.72 1.43
C ARG A 66 4.70 -15.22 1.13
N ARG A 67 3.72 -15.65 0.33
CA ARG A 67 3.59 -17.06 -0.11
C ARG A 67 4.75 -17.50 -1.01
N ARG A 68 5.19 -16.68 -1.97
CA ARG A 68 6.36 -16.98 -2.82
C ARG A 68 7.64 -17.09 -2.00
N SER A 69 7.88 -16.11 -1.13
CA SER A 69 9.05 -16.10 -0.23
C SER A 69 9.12 -17.36 0.65
N ARG A 70 7.99 -17.79 1.24
CA ARG A 70 7.92 -19.04 2.01
C ARG A 70 8.13 -20.33 1.20
N ARG A 71 7.87 -20.31 -0.12
CA ARG A 71 8.10 -21.45 -1.03
C ARG A 71 9.53 -21.50 -1.57
N GLY A 72 10.41 -20.57 -1.16
CA GLY A 72 11.80 -20.51 -1.62
C GLY A 72 11.96 -19.93 -3.03
N GLU A 73 10.91 -19.34 -3.61
CA GLU A 73 11.00 -18.57 -4.84
C GLU A 73 11.61 -17.20 -4.50
N VAL A 74 12.93 -17.18 -4.28
CA VAL A 74 13.70 -15.94 -4.25
C VAL A 74 13.70 -15.41 -5.68
N LEU A 75 12.80 -14.46 -5.98
CA LEU A 75 12.99 -13.59 -7.13
C LEU A 75 14.18 -12.69 -6.80
N VAL A 76 15.37 -13.17 -7.15
CA VAL A 76 16.56 -12.34 -7.31
C VAL A 76 16.25 -11.43 -8.49
N ASP A 77 15.63 -10.28 -8.24
CA ASP A 77 15.54 -9.21 -9.23
C ASP A 77 16.91 -8.52 -9.27
N THR A 78 17.88 -9.21 -9.88
CA THR A 78 19.14 -8.60 -10.28
C THR A 78 18.90 -8.00 -11.66
N ASP A 79 18.36 -6.79 -11.68
CA ASP A 79 18.55 -5.90 -12.81
C ASP A 79 19.56 -4.82 -12.38
N ILE A 80 20.84 -5.21 -12.37
CA ILE A 80 21.96 -4.26 -12.35
C ILE A 80 22.19 -3.84 -13.81
N GLY A 81 21.21 -3.11 -14.35
CA GLY A 81 21.33 -2.37 -15.60
C GLY A 81 21.66 -0.91 -15.28
N LEU A 82 22.56 -0.31 -16.06
CA LEU A 82 22.96 1.11 -16.04
C LEU A 82 21.80 2.06 -15.68
N PRO A 83 22.04 3.20 -14.98
CA PRO A 83 20.96 4.01 -14.42
C PRO A 83 20.11 4.62 -15.54
N SER A 84 19.00 3.98 -15.85
CA SER A 84 17.92 4.54 -16.66
C SER A 84 17.39 5.80 -15.96
N ALA A 85 16.79 6.72 -16.73
CA ALA A 85 16.05 7.87 -16.18
C ALA A 85 15.03 7.44 -15.12
N ASP A 86 14.50 6.21 -15.23
CA ASP A 86 13.60 5.61 -14.24
C ASP A 86 14.28 5.32 -12.90
N VAL A 87 15.57 4.98 -12.87
CA VAL A 87 16.33 4.72 -11.64
C VAL A 87 16.59 6.02 -10.90
N VAL A 88 16.92 7.10 -11.64
CA VAL A 88 17.10 8.44 -11.07
C VAL A 88 15.78 8.97 -10.51
N ASN A 89 14.68 8.81 -11.26
CA ASN A 89 13.36 9.26 -10.80
C ASN A 89 12.88 8.49 -9.57
N LYS A 90 13.07 7.16 -9.54
CA LYS A 90 12.81 6.33 -8.34
C LYS A 90 13.69 6.71 -7.15
N SER A 91 14.94 7.13 -7.39
CA SER A 91 15.85 7.54 -6.33
C SER A 91 15.42 8.89 -5.72
N LEU A 92 15.01 9.84 -6.56
CA LEU A 92 14.45 11.12 -6.14
C LEU A 92 13.14 10.91 -5.36
N GLU A 93 12.25 10.05 -5.86
CA GLU A 93 11.00 9.70 -5.17
C GLU A 93 11.26 9.09 -3.79
N ARG A 94 12.27 8.20 -3.66
CA ARG A 94 12.68 7.63 -2.36
C ARG A 94 13.21 8.69 -1.40
N ILE A 95 14.01 9.65 -1.88
CA ILE A 95 14.52 10.76 -1.07
C ILE A 95 13.35 11.60 -0.54
N VAL A 96 12.45 11.99 -1.43
CA VAL A 96 11.25 12.78 -1.12
C VAL A 96 10.36 12.08 -0.10
N ILE A 97 10.08 10.78 -0.28
CA ILE A 97 9.31 9.97 0.67
C ILE A 97 10.04 9.91 2.02
N GLY A 98 11.36 9.70 2.01
CA GLY A 98 12.19 9.66 3.22
C GLY A 98 12.12 10.95 4.02
N GLU A 99 12.30 12.10 3.36
CA GLU A 99 12.17 13.43 3.98
C GLU A 99 10.77 13.68 4.50
N SER A 100 9.74 13.32 3.74
CA SER A 100 8.35 13.53 4.12
C SER A 100 7.97 12.75 5.37
N LEU A 101 8.44 11.50 5.49
CA LEU A 101 8.28 10.70 6.70
C LEU A 101 9.02 11.29 7.91
N GLN A 102 10.17 11.95 7.69
CA GLN A 102 10.92 12.61 8.76
C GLN A 102 10.19 13.82 9.34
N ARG A 103 9.27 14.43 8.59
CA ARG A 103 8.43 15.55 9.06
C ARG A 103 7.25 15.11 9.92
N LEU A 104 6.93 13.81 9.96
CA LEU A 104 5.95 13.26 10.87
C LEU A 104 6.49 13.13 12.29
N SER A 105 5.59 13.20 13.28
CA SER A 105 5.91 12.78 14.65
C SER A 105 6.37 11.32 14.67
N PRO A 106 7.19 10.91 15.65
CA PRO A 106 7.66 9.53 15.76
C PRO A 106 6.51 8.51 15.74
N GLU A 107 5.43 8.76 16.45
CA GLU A 107 4.29 7.86 16.59
C GLU A 107 3.50 7.72 15.29
N HIS A 108 3.34 8.82 14.54
CA HIS A 108 2.71 8.80 13.22
C HIS A 108 3.58 8.07 12.20
N ARG A 109 4.90 8.32 12.25
CA ARG A 109 5.87 7.67 11.37
C ARG A 109 5.91 6.16 11.60
N GLU A 110 5.90 5.71 12.85
CA GLU A 110 5.90 4.29 13.19
C GLU A 110 4.66 3.57 12.67
N VAL A 111 3.47 4.16 12.82
CA VAL A 111 2.24 3.58 12.28
C VAL A 111 2.27 3.55 10.76
N VAL A 112 2.76 4.59 10.09
CA VAL A 112 2.92 4.59 8.63
C VAL A 112 3.91 3.51 8.19
N LYS A 113 5.04 3.37 8.86
CA LYS A 113 6.02 2.30 8.59
C LYS A 113 5.39 0.92 8.76
N ALA A 114 4.75 0.67 9.90
CA ALA A 114 4.11 -0.61 10.18
C ALA A 114 3.08 -1.00 9.10
N LEU A 115 2.22 -0.07 8.69
CA LEU A 115 1.13 -0.36 7.75
C LEU A 115 1.58 -0.38 6.28
N TYR A 116 2.46 0.55 5.89
CA TYR A 116 2.79 0.80 4.48
C TYR A 116 4.16 0.28 4.04
N PHE A 117 5.07 0.01 4.97
CA PHE A 117 6.42 -0.48 4.67
C PHE A 117 6.63 -1.91 5.18
N ASP A 118 6.12 -2.24 6.35
CA ASP A 118 6.22 -3.59 6.94
C ASP A 118 5.03 -4.49 6.58
N ASP A 119 4.03 -3.93 5.88
CA ASP A 119 2.80 -4.64 5.46
C ASP A 119 2.02 -5.29 6.60
N LEU A 120 2.01 -4.67 7.77
CA LEU A 120 1.24 -5.16 8.90
C LEU A 120 -0.22 -4.72 8.77
N THR A 121 -1.13 -5.62 9.15
CA THR A 121 -2.52 -5.25 9.39
C THR A 121 -2.63 -4.30 10.58
N VAL A 122 -3.77 -3.62 10.73
CA VAL A 122 -4.01 -2.74 11.88
C VAL A 122 -3.88 -3.48 13.21
N ALA A 123 -4.28 -4.76 13.27
CA ALA A 123 -4.13 -5.59 14.46
C ALA A 123 -2.66 -5.96 14.72
N GLU A 124 -1.94 -6.45 13.72
CA GLU A 124 -0.51 -6.78 13.85
C GLU A 124 0.33 -5.54 14.21
N ALA A 125 -0.01 -4.38 13.65
CA ALA A 125 0.63 -3.11 13.99
C ALA A 125 0.33 -2.69 15.43
N ALA A 126 -0.89 -2.91 15.92
CA ALA A 126 -1.27 -2.63 17.30
C ALA A 126 -0.44 -3.47 18.28
N ASP A 127 -0.32 -4.77 17.99
CA ASP A 127 0.49 -5.70 18.77
C ASP A 127 1.98 -5.32 18.74
N ARG A 128 2.53 -5.02 17.54
CA ARG A 128 3.95 -4.67 17.38
C ARG A 128 4.32 -3.36 18.05
N LEU A 129 3.43 -2.36 17.99
CA LEU A 129 3.67 -1.04 18.56
C LEU A 129 3.23 -0.94 20.03
N ASN A 130 2.66 -2.03 20.57
CA ASN A 130 2.14 -2.10 21.94
C ASN A 130 1.12 -0.98 22.25
N VAL A 131 0.15 -0.79 21.36
CA VAL A 131 -0.93 0.20 21.49
C VAL A 131 -2.27 -0.42 21.13
N ALA A 132 -3.38 0.25 21.48
CA ALA A 132 -4.71 -0.23 21.09
C ALA A 132 -4.95 -0.11 19.57
N VAL A 133 -5.75 -1.02 19.00
CA VAL A 133 -6.19 -0.98 17.59
C VAL A 133 -6.81 0.37 17.21
N GLY A 134 -7.61 0.95 18.10
CA GLY A 134 -8.18 2.29 17.91
C GLY A 134 -7.12 3.39 17.81
N THR A 135 -6.00 3.26 18.54
CA THR A 135 -4.86 4.17 18.46
C THR A 135 -4.11 4.03 17.14
N VAL A 136 -3.97 2.81 16.60
CA VAL A 136 -3.39 2.63 15.26
C VAL A 136 -4.25 3.32 14.22
N LYS A 137 -5.58 3.12 14.24
CA LYS A 137 -6.52 3.76 13.31
C LYS A 137 -6.45 5.30 13.38
N SER A 138 -6.48 5.87 14.59
CA SER A 138 -6.43 7.33 14.75
C SER A 138 -5.07 7.89 14.32
N ARG A 139 -3.96 7.27 14.74
CA ARG A 139 -2.62 7.68 14.32
C ARG A 139 -2.41 7.58 12.82
N SER A 140 -2.89 6.51 12.17
CA SER A 140 -2.81 6.38 10.71
C SER A 140 -3.60 7.47 9.99
N TYR A 141 -4.80 7.80 10.50
CA TYR A 141 -5.61 8.87 9.94
C TYR A 141 -4.90 10.23 9.99
N TYR A 142 -4.38 10.62 11.15
CA TYR A 142 -3.66 11.88 11.30
C TYR A 142 -2.31 11.89 10.58
N ALA A 143 -1.62 10.75 10.51
CA ALA A 143 -0.36 10.62 9.78
C ALA A 143 -0.54 10.85 8.26
N VAL A 144 -1.59 10.26 7.65
CA VAL A 144 -1.87 10.46 6.21
C VAL A 144 -2.23 11.92 5.91
N ARG A 145 -2.99 12.58 6.81
CA ARG A 145 -3.30 14.01 6.67
C ARG A 145 -2.06 14.89 6.79
N ALA A 146 -1.19 14.59 7.75
CA ALA A 146 0.07 15.29 7.90
C ALA A 146 1.00 15.09 6.69
N LEU A 147 1.05 13.87 6.12
CA LEU A 147 1.81 13.61 4.89
C LEU A 147 1.26 14.39 3.70
N ARG A 148 -0.06 14.50 3.54
CA ARG A 148 -0.66 15.35 2.50
C ARG A 148 -0.20 16.80 2.62
N ALA A 149 -0.29 17.38 3.81
CA ALA A 149 0.17 18.75 4.03
C ALA A 149 1.66 18.92 3.69
N VAL A 150 2.49 17.94 4.05
CA VAL A 150 3.92 17.94 3.69
C VAL A 150 4.13 17.88 2.18
N PHE A 151 3.38 17.05 1.45
CA PHE A 151 3.47 16.95 0.00
C PHE A 151 2.97 18.22 -0.71
N ASP A 152 1.89 18.83 -0.24
CA ASP A 152 1.39 20.12 -0.74
C ASP A 152 2.47 21.21 -0.59
N GLU A 153 3.11 21.31 0.58
CA GLU A 153 4.21 22.26 0.82
C GLU A 153 5.44 22.02 -0.05
N MET A 154 5.70 20.76 -0.42
CA MET A 154 6.79 20.37 -1.32
C MET A 154 6.41 20.56 -2.80
N GLY A 155 5.18 20.98 -3.12
CA GLY A 155 4.69 21.19 -4.48
C GLY A 155 4.48 19.90 -5.27
N LEU A 156 4.21 18.79 -4.57
CA LEU A 156 4.02 17.46 -5.17
C LEU A 156 2.54 17.12 -5.41
N LEU A 157 1.63 17.92 -4.85
CA LEU A 157 0.17 17.83 -4.95
C LEU A 157 -0.38 19.24 -5.18
#